data_AF-A0A9X3ZW23-F1
#
_entry.id   AF-A0A9X3ZW23-F1
#
_cell.length_a   1.000
_cell.length_b   1.000
_cell.length_c   1.000
_cell.angle_alpha   90.00
_cell.angle_beta   90.00
_cell.angle_gamma   90.00
#
_symmetry.space_group_name_H-M   'P 1'
#
loop_
_entity.id
_entity.type
_entity.pdbx_description
1 polymer ?
#
loop_
_entity_poly.entity_id
_entity_poly.type
_entity_poly.pdbx_seq_one_letter_code
_entity_poly.pdbx_strand_id
1 'polypeptide(L)'
;MTNRFALAPRILSAACLLAACAAVQAAPDASARDRYQQDRQACMSGDTAQSRETCLREAGAALQASRTGQLAGQDATDGYARNAAQRCEVFKTDEDRRACIGRVQSGTSEGSVAGGGVLREGTMQVQVPPPGAGAPRTMNQ
;
A
#
# COMPACT_ATOMS: atom_id res chain seq x y z
N MET A 1 15.77 -43.79 -68.48
CA MET A 1 15.60 -43.93 -67.02
C MET A 1 14.99 -42.65 -66.49
N THR A 2 13.77 -42.75 -65.99
CA THR A 2 12.93 -41.68 -65.44
C THR A 2 13.27 -41.43 -63.97
N ASN A 3 13.36 -40.16 -63.56
CA ASN A 3 13.07 -39.71 -62.19
C ASN A 3 12.86 -38.18 -62.22
N ARG A 4 11.63 -37.66 -62.12
CA ARG A 4 10.70 -37.54 -60.96
C ARG A 4 10.71 -36.10 -60.44
N PHE A 5 9.64 -35.41 -60.81
CA PHE A 5 9.13 -34.16 -60.25
C PHE A 5 9.13 -34.16 -58.72
N ALA A 6 9.68 -33.10 -58.12
CA ALA A 6 9.16 -32.49 -56.92
C ALA A 6 9.87 -31.16 -56.70
N LEU A 7 9.10 -30.08 -56.53
CA LEU A 7 9.26 -29.01 -55.53
C LEU A 7 8.41 -27.81 -55.97
N ALA A 8 7.15 -27.83 -55.56
CA ALA A 8 6.33 -26.63 -55.49
C ALA A 8 6.62 -25.93 -54.15
N PRO A 9 6.98 -24.65 -54.12
CA PRO A 9 6.90 -23.87 -52.89
C PRO A 9 5.48 -23.30 -52.79
N ARG A 10 4.68 -23.87 -51.88
CA ARG A 10 3.49 -23.20 -51.36
C ARG A 10 3.96 -22.06 -50.46
N ILE A 11 4.00 -20.85 -51.00
CA ILE A 11 4.16 -19.63 -50.19
C ILE A 11 2.81 -19.41 -49.49
N LEU A 12 2.64 -20.03 -48.33
CA LEU A 12 1.56 -19.72 -47.40
C LEU A 12 1.85 -18.38 -46.73
N SER A 13 1.00 -17.41 -47.04
CA SER A 13 0.49 -16.32 -46.20
C SER A 13 1.15 -16.15 -44.82
N ALA A 14 2.13 -15.25 -44.73
CA ALA A 14 2.57 -14.64 -43.48
C ALA A 14 1.96 -13.23 -43.36
N ALA A 15 0.64 -13.17 -43.23
CA ALA A 15 -0.08 -11.95 -42.88
C ALA A 15 -1.04 -12.29 -41.73
N CYS A 16 -1.07 -11.44 -40.70
CA CYS A 16 -1.85 -11.51 -39.47
C CYS A 16 -1.15 -12.13 -38.24
N LEU A 17 -0.15 -11.42 -37.71
CA LEU A 17 0.18 -11.41 -36.28
C LEU A 17 0.04 -9.96 -35.77
N LEU A 18 -1.20 -9.46 -35.79
CA LEU A 18 -1.63 -8.23 -35.09
C LEU A 18 -2.95 -8.54 -34.37
N ALA A 19 -2.92 -9.51 -33.46
CA ALA A 19 -4.05 -9.82 -32.58
C ALA A 19 -3.80 -9.18 -31.21
N ALA A 20 -4.25 -7.92 -31.11
CA ALA A 20 -4.77 -7.23 -29.94
C ALA A 20 -4.44 -7.79 -28.54
N CYS A 21 -3.52 -7.14 -27.84
CA CYS A 21 -3.62 -7.02 -26.38
C CYS A 21 -4.72 -6.01 -26.06
N ALA A 22 -5.99 -6.40 -26.22
CA ALA A 22 -7.10 -5.66 -25.63
C ALA A 22 -7.05 -5.92 -24.12
N ALA A 23 -6.50 -4.98 -23.35
CA ALA A 23 -6.67 -4.99 -21.91
C ALA A 23 -8.18 -4.83 -21.63
N VAL A 24 -8.84 -5.91 -21.22
CA VAL A 24 -10.21 -5.87 -20.71
C VAL A 24 -10.19 -5.02 -19.45
N GLN A 25 -10.67 -3.79 -19.56
CA GLN A 25 -10.86 -2.90 -18.41
C GLN A 25 -12.22 -3.23 -17.80
N ALA A 26 -12.23 -3.74 -16.57
CA ALA A 26 -13.49 -3.96 -15.86
C ALA A 26 -14.16 -2.60 -15.59
N ALA A 27 -15.49 -2.56 -15.66
CA ALA A 27 -16.23 -1.38 -15.27
C ALA A 27 -15.95 -1.09 -13.78
N PRO A 28 -15.75 0.18 -13.38
CA PRO A 28 -15.57 0.48 -11.96
C PRO A 28 -16.89 0.20 -11.23
N ASP A 29 -16.78 -0.53 -10.12
CA ASP A 29 -17.89 -0.75 -9.19
C ASP A 29 -18.50 0.59 -8.75
N ALA A 30 -19.78 0.60 -8.38
CA ALA A 30 -20.49 1.82 -7.97
C ALA A 30 -19.70 2.61 -6.89
N SER A 31 -19.13 1.90 -5.91
CA SER A 31 -18.30 2.49 -4.86
C SER A 31 -17.08 3.25 -5.37
N ALA A 32 -16.47 2.83 -6.48
CA ALA A 32 -15.30 3.48 -7.05
C ALA A 32 -15.67 4.79 -7.77
N ARG A 33 -16.85 4.82 -8.38
CA ARG A 33 -17.39 6.04 -8.99
C ARG A 33 -17.76 7.04 -7.91
N ASP A 34 -18.39 6.59 -6.83
CA ASP A 34 -18.79 7.45 -5.71
C ASP A 34 -17.57 8.09 -5.05
N ARG A 35 -16.51 7.30 -4.75
CA ARG A 35 -15.23 7.82 -4.25
C ARG A 35 -14.63 8.87 -5.19
N TYR A 36 -14.59 8.58 -6.49
CA TYR A 36 -14.11 9.56 -7.47
C TYR A 36 -14.91 10.87 -7.47
N GLN A 37 -16.23 10.83 -7.29
CA GLN A 37 -17.02 12.05 -7.20
C GLN A 37 -16.72 12.83 -5.91
N GLN A 38 -16.55 12.14 -4.78
CA GLN A 38 -16.16 12.75 -3.51
C GLN A 38 -14.78 13.43 -3.64
N ASP A 39 -13.79 12.72 -4.21
CA ASP A 39 -12.45 13.27 -4.44
C ASP A 39 -12.51 14.50 -5.34
N ARG A 40 -13.29 14.44 -6.43
CA ARG A 40 -13.49 15.59 -7.31
C ARG A 40 -14.11 16.77 -6.59
N GLN A 41 -15.10 16.56 -5.73
CA GLN A 41 -15.71 17.64 -4.96
C GLN A 41 -14.68 18.30 -4.04
N ALA A 42 -13.85 17.51 -3.34
CA ALA A 42 -12.75 18.04 -2.53
C ALA A 42 -11.71 18.80 -3.36
N CYS A 43 -11.35 18.29 -4.55
CA CYS A 43 -10.46 19.00 -5.47
C CYS A 43 -11.04 20.35 -5.92
N MET A 44 -12.36 20.45 -6.06
CA MET A 44 -13.04 21.66 -6.53
C MET A 44 -13.24 22.70 -5.44
N SER A 45 -13.40 22.28 -4.17
CA SER A 45 -13.48 23.19 -3.03
C SER A 45 -12.13 23.84 -2.70
N GLY A 46 -11.03 23.19 -3.09
CA GLY A 46 -9.68 23.68 -2.80
C GLY A 46 -9.20 23.30 -1.40
N ASP A 47 -9.94 22.43 -0.70
CA ASP A 47 -9.61 21.98 0.67
C ASP A 47 -8.47 20.93 0.69
N THR A 48 -7.69 20.85 -0.38
CA THR A 48 -6.59 19.90 -0.54
C THR A 48 -5.25 20.62 -0.46
N ALA A 49 -4.24 20.00 0.17
CA ALA A 49 -2.89 20.57 0.26
C ALA A 49 -2.14 20.66 -1.08
N GLN A 50 -2.70 20.08 -2.15
CA GLN A 50 -2.13 20.04 -3.50
C GLN A 50 -2.88 20.95 -4.48
N SER A 51 -2.28 21.20 -5.65
CA SER A 51 -2.98 21.96 -6.71
C SER A 51 -4.24 21.23 -7.18
N ARG A 52 -5.28 21.99 -7.56
CA ARG A 52 -6.53 21.42 -8.11
C ARG A 52 -6.28 20.51 -9.31
N GLU A 53 -5.34 20.88 -10.20
CA GLU A 53 -5.00 20.07 -11.36
C GLU A 53 -4.39 18.72 -10.94
N THR A 54 -3.42 18.76 -10.02
CA THR A 54 -2.80 17.55 -9.46
C THR A 54 -3.85 16.67 -8.78
N CYS A 55 -4.73 17.26 -7.97
CA CYS A 55 -5.82 16.55 -7.30
C CYS A 55 -6.72 15.81 -8.29
N LEU A 56 -7.18 16.48 -9.35
CA LEU A 56 -8.05 15.86 -10.35
C LEU A 56 -7.33 14.75 -11.13
N ARG A 57 -6.04 14.93 -11.38
CA ARG A 57 -5.20 13.91 -12.02
C ARG A 57 -5.09 12.66 -11.16
N GLU A 58 -4.84 12.82 -9.86
CA GLU A 58 -4.74 11.73 -8.90
C GLU A 58 -6.08 11.01 -8.70
N ALA A 59 -7.19 11.75 -8.59
CA ALA A 59 -8.53 11.17 -8.52
C ALA A 59 -8.85 10.32 -9.76
N GLY A 60 -8.48 10.79 -10.95
CA GLY A 60 -8.63 10.03 -12.20
C GLY A 60 -7.76 8.76 -12.23
N ALA A 61 -6.52 8.86 -11.76
CA ALA A 61 -5.61 7.72 -11.64
C ALA A 61 -6.16 6.67 -10.65
N ALA A 62 -6.70 7.09 -9.51
CA ALA A 62 -7.33 6.20 -8.53
C ALA A 62 -8.54 5.47 -9.12
N LEU A 63 -9.40 6.16 -9.87
CA LEU A 63 -10.52 5.54 -10.57
C LEU A 63 -10.04 4.51 -11.61
N GLN A 64 -9.00 4.82 -12.38
CA GLN A 64 -8.42 3.89 -13.34
C GLN A 64 -7.84 2.65 -12.64
N ALA A 65 -7.06 2.85 -11.56
CA ALA A 65 -6.49 1.75 -10.78
C ALA A 65 -7.58 0.83 -10.22
N SER A 66 -8.72 1.40 -9.79
CA SER A 66 -9.89 0.63 -9.35
C SER A 66 -10.47 -0.25 -10.46
N ARG A 67 -10.54 0.25 -11.71
CA ARG A 67 -11.03 -0.51 -12.87
C ARG A 67 -10.13 -1.69 -13.24
N THR A 68 -8.83 -1.53 -13.02
CA THR A 68 -7.83 -2.56 -13.31
C THR A 68 -7.58 -3.51 -12.14
N GLY A 69 -8.35 -3.39 -11.05
CA GLY A 69 -8.18 -4.24 -9.85
C GLY A 69 -6.84 -4.03 -9.13
N GLN A 70 -6.20 -2.87 -9.32
CA GLN A 70 -4.88 -2.56 -8.75
C GLN A 70 -4.98 -1.92 -7.36
N LEU A 71 -6.17 -1.54 -6.92
CA LEU A 71 -6.41 -1.10 -5.55
C LEU A 71 -6.61 -2.34 -4.67
N ALA A 72 -5.86 -2.43 -3.58
CA ALA A 72 -6.17 -3.38 -2.51
C ALA A 72 -7.62 -3.16 -2.06
N GLY A 73 -8.37 -4.24 -1.83
CA GLY A 73 -9.77 -4.19 -1.45
C GLY A 73 -10.04 -3.40 -0.16
N GLN A 74 -11.30 -3.04 0.07
CA GLN A 74 -11.77 -2.22 1.21
C GLN A 74 -11.49 -2.82 2.61
N ASP A 75 -11.00 -4.06 2.69
CA ASP A 75 -10.39 -4.65 3.90
C ASP A 75 -9.04 -3.99 4.28
N ALA A 76 -8.65 -2.94 3.54
CA ALA A 76 -7.49 -2.14 3.82
C ALA A 76 -7.46 -1.57 5.24
N THR A 77 -8.59 -1.40 5.94
CA THR A 77 -8.58 -0.94 7.35
C THR A 77 -7.84 -1.93 8.27
N ASP A 78 -8.11 -3.24 8.14
CA ASP A 78 -7.35 -4.27 8.87
C ASP A 78 -5.92 -4.34 8.35
N GLY A 79 -5.74 -4.19 7.03
CA GLY A 79 -4.42 -4.09 6.40
C GLY A 79 -3.55 -2.95 6.95
N TYR A 80 -4.11 -1.76 7.13
CA TYR A 80 -3.41 -0.58 7.61
C TYR A 80 -3.07 -0.71 9.09
N ALA A 81 -4.00 -1.22 9.91
CA ALA A 81 -3.75 -1.48 11.32
C ALA A 81 -2.64 -2.54 11.50
N ARG A 82 -2.69 -3.62 10.72
CA ARG A 82 -1.64 -4.66 10.70
C ARG A 82 -0.30 -4.09 10.24
N ASN A 83 -0.27 -3.39 9.11
CA ASN A 83 0.95 -2.77 8.60
C ASN A 83 1.53 -1.77 9.62
N ALA A 84 0.67 -1.06 10.35
CA ALA A 84 1.10 -0.15 11.40
C ALA A 84 1.76 -0.88 12.59
N ALA A 85 1.20 -2.01 13.02
CA ALA A 85 1.82 -2.85 14.04
C ALA A 85 3.12 -3.51 13.55
N GLN A 86 3.19 -3.93 12.28
CA GLN A 86 4.40 -4.52 11.69
C GLN A 86 5.59 -3.56 11.71
N ARG A 87 5.38 -2.24 11.59
CA ARG A 87 6.47 -1.25 11.74
C ARG A 87 7.14 -1.30 13.11
N CYS A 88 6.45 -1.79 14.15
CA CYS A 88 7.04 -1.95 15.49
C CYS A 88 7.99 -3.15 15.58
N GLU A 89 8.09 -4.01 14.56
CA GLU A 89 8.97 -5.18 14.60
C GLU A 89 10.46 -4.82 14.60
N VAL A 90 10.82 -3.58 14.21
CA VAL A 90 12.18 -3.06 14.22
C VAL A 90 12.80 -3.05 15.63
N PHE A 91 11.97 -2.91 16.67
CA PHE A 91 12.42 -2.87 18.05
C PHE A 91 12.92 -4.25 18.51
N LYS A 92 14.07 -4.23 19.19
CA LYS A 92 14.81 -5.43 19.60
C LYS A 92 14.43 -5.93 20.98
N THR A 93 13.94 -5.03 21.85
CA THR A 93 13.46 -5.39 23.18
C THR A 93 11.94 -5.56 23.14
N ASP A 94 11.43 -6.48 23.95
CA ASP A 94 9.98 -6.68 24.08
C ASP A 94 9.29 -5.45 24.67
N GLU A 95 9.99 -4.72 25.54
CA GLU A 95 9.49 -3.49 26.13
C GLU A 95 9.25 -2.40 25.08
N ASP A 96 10.25 -2.08 24.26
CA ASP A 96 10.14 -1.04 23.22
C ASP A 96 9.10 -1.43 22.16
N ARG A 97 9.06 -2.72 21.80
CA ARG A 97 8.04 -3.23 20.87
C ARG A 97 6.64 -3.04 21.43
N ARG A 98 6.42 -3.41 22.70
CA ARG A 98 5.12 -3.23 23.37
C ARG A 98 4.76 -1.75 23.51
N ALA A 99 5.72 -0.88 23.78
CA ALA A 99 5.54 0.56 23.81
C ALA A 99 5.07 1.11 22.46
N CYS A 100 5.72 0.70 21.37
CA CYS A 100 5.35 1.10 20.02
C CYS A 100 3.92 0.65 19.67
N ILE A 101 3.59 -0.63 19.91
CA ILE A 101 2.27 -1.19 19.60
C ILE A 101 1.19 -0.42 20.38
N GLY A 102 1.40 -0.20 21.69
CA GLY A 102 0.45 0.55 22.52
C GLY A 102 0.21 1.98 22.00
N ARG A 103 1.27 2.67 21.59
CA ARG A 103 1.18 4.02 21.00
C ARG A 103 0.46 4.04 19.65
N VAL A 104 0.74 3.05 18.80
CA VAL A 104 0.13 2.95 17.47
C VAL A 104 -1.37 2.64 17.57
N GLN A 105 -1.76 1.73 18.47
CA GLN A 105 -3.15 1.26 18.60
C GLN A 105 -4.02 2.19 19.44
N SER A 106 -3.48 2.73 20.53
CA SER A 106 -4.28 3.43 21.56
C SER A 106 -3.73 4.79 21.96
N GLY A 107 -2.66 5.26 21.32
CA GLY A 107 -2.06 6.56 21.64
C GLY A 107 -2.93 7.75 21.25
N THR A 108 -2.80 8.83 22.01
CA THR A 108 -3.40 10.12 21.66
C THR A 108 -2.72 10.64 20.39
N SER A 109 -3.52 11.15 19.46
CA SER A 109 -3.03 11.67 18.17
C SER A 109 -3.20 13.17 18.11
N GLU A 110 -2.16 13.87 17.67
CA GLU A 110 -2.14 15.33 17.51
C GLU A 110 -1.56 15.72 16.15
N GLY A 111 -1.97 16.87 15.64
CA GLY A 111 -1.57 17.36 14.31
C GLY A 111 -2.48 16.91 13.18
N SER A 112 -2.03 17.09 11.95
CA SER A 112 -2.78 16.73 10.75
C SER A 112 -1.84 16.50 9.57
N VAL A 113 -2.30 15.74 8.57
CA VAL A 113 -1.53 15.53 7.33
C VAL A 113 -1.26 16.86 6.63
N ALA A 114 -2.27 17.74 6.55
CA ALA A 114 -2.12 19.08 5.97
C ALA A 114 -1.12 19.94 6.77
N GLY A 115 -1.04 19.77 8.09
CA GLY A 115 -0.10 20.45 8.98
C GLY A 115 1.31 19.86 9.01
N GLY A 116 1.62 18.87 8.17
CA GLY A 116 2.96 18.29 8.04
C GLY A 116 3.19 17.00 8.83
N GLY A 117 2.20 16.49 9.55
CA GLY A 117 2.31 15.20 10.21
C GLY A 117 1.31 14.97 11.34
N VAL A 118 1.17 13.69 11.72
CA VAL A 118 0.41 13.26 12.90
C VAL A 118 1.39 12.65 13.89
N LEU A 119 1.47 13.25 15.08
CA LEU A 119 2.21 12.70 16.21
C LEU A 119 1.29 11.80 17.03
N ARG A 120 1.87 10.73 17.58
CA ARG A 120 1.17 9.81 18.47
C ARG A 120 1.95 9.69 19.76
N GLU A 121 1.26 9.76 20.88
CA GLU A 121 1.85 9.64 22.21
C GLU A 121 1.17 8.54 23.02
N GLY A 122 1.95 7.83 23.84
CA GLY A 122 1.43 6.81 24.75
C GLY A 122 2.38 6.65 25.93
N THR A 123 1.83 6.66 27.14
CA THR A 123 2.57 6.41 28.38
C THR A 123 2.36 4.97 28.83
N MET A 124 3.42 4.31 29.29
CA MET A 124 3.33 2.98 29.88
C MET A 124 4.19 2.86 31.12
N GLN A 125 3.76 2.01 32.04
CA GLN A 125 4.54 1.63 33.21
C GLN A 125 5.57 0.56 32.81
N VAL A 126 6.79 0.74 33.29
CA VAL A 126 7.93 -0.16 33.08
C VAL A 126 8.36 -0.74 34.43
N GLN A 127 8.61 -2.05 34.50
CA GLN A 127 9.23 -2.61 35.70
C GLN A 127 10.71 -2.22 35.74
N VAL A 128 11.10 -1.46 36.76
CA VAL A 128 12.51 -1.23 37.06
C VAL A 128 13.03 -2.42 37.86
N PRO A 129 14.11 -3.11 37.44
CA PRO A 129 14.71 -4.17 38.22
C PRO A 129 15.13 -3.67 39.62
N PRO A 130 15.03 -4.50 40.67
CA PRO A 130 15.51 -4.12 41.99
C PRO A 130 17.01 -3.80 41.95
N PRO A 131 17.49 -2.82 42.73
CA PRO A 131 18.91 -2.49 42.80
C PRO A 131 19.75 -3.74 43.14
N GLY A 132 20.73 -4.07 42.30
CA GLY A 132 21.71 -5.15 42.57
C GLY A 132 21.54 -6.45 41.79
N ALA A 133 20.52 -6.60 40.94
CA ALA A 133 20.31 -7.84 40.16
C ALA A 133 21.25 -8.02 38.94
N GLY A 134 22.04 -7.01 38.58
CA GLY A 134 22.92 -7.01 37.40
C GLY A 134 24.43 -7.16 37.69
N ALA A 135 24.84 -7.35 38.94
CA ALA A 135 26.26 -7.58 39.23
C ALA A 135 26.66 -8.99 38.76
N PRO A 136 27.62 -9.15 37.83
CA PRO A 136 28.14 -10.46 37.50
C PRO A 136 28.72 -11.07 38.78
N ARG A 137 28.18 -12.22 39.21
CA ARG A 137 28.85 -13.04 40.23
C ARG A 137 30.18 -13.44 39.62
N THR A 138 31.26 -12.82 40.05
CA THR A 138 32.61 -13.33 39.85
C THR A 138 32.64 -14.70 40.51
N MET A 139 32.51 -15.74 39.70
CA MET A 139 32.70 -17.12 40.11
C MET A 139 34.20 -17.25 40.39
N ASN A 140 34.56 -17.19 41.68
CA ASN A 140 35.89 -17.47 42.15
C ASN A 140 35.83 -18.84 42.82
N GLN A 141 36.73 -19.73 42.39
CA GLN A 141 37.01 -21.09 42.86
C GLN A 141 36.10 -22.20 42.31
#